data_AF-A0AAD9MU21-F1
#
_entry.id   AF-A0AAD9MU21-F1
#
_cell.length_a   1.000
_cell.length_b   1.000
_cell.length_c   1.000
_cell.angle_alpha   90.00
_cell.angle_beta   90.00
_cell.angle_gamma   90.00
#
_symmetry.space_group_name_H-M   'P 1'
#
loop_
_entity.id
_entity.type
_entity.pdbx_description
1 polymer ?
#
loop_
_entity_poly.entity_id
_entity_poly.type
_entity_poly.pdbx_seq_one_letter_code
_entity_poly.pdbx_strand_id
1 'polypeptide(L)' 'MDTFGEKIHVTGEVVAPGMTGDFEVEIVGRKVLHSKKNGHGFVDSDKKLKRIMKGIEAALSS' A
#
# COMPACT_ATOMS: atom_id res chain seq x y z
N MET A 1 -4.58 -17.26 5.57
CA MET A 1 -5.72 -16.53 6.14
C MET A 1 -5.70 -15.15 5.54
N ASP A 2 -6.66 -14.84 4.68
CA ASP A 2 -6.81 -13.52 4.07
C ASP A 2 -7.23 -12.51 5.14
N THR A 3 -6.31 -11.64 5.55
CA THR A 3 -6.51 -10.68 6.66
C THR A 3 -7.75 -9.82 6.48
N PHE A 4 -8.12 -9.53 5.23
CA PHE A 4 -9.23 -8.64 4.89
C PHE A 4 -10.38 -9.36 4.16
N GLY A 5 -10.21 -10.63 3.77
CA GLY A 5 -11.20 -11.37 2.98
C GLY A 5 -11.70 -10.58 1.76
N GLU A 6 -13.01 -10.61 1.53
CA GLU A 6 -13.68 -9.91 0.42
C GLU A 6 -13.87 -8.39 0.66
N LYS A 7 -13.40 -7.85 1.79
CA LYS A 7 -13.63 -6.44 2.15
C LYS A 7 -12.77 -5.46 1.33
N ILE A 8 -11.75 -5.96 0.63
CA ILE A 8 -10.86 -5.15 -0.19
C ILE A 8 -10.68 -5.75 -1.57
N HIS A 9 -10.44 -4.88 -2.54
CA HIS A 9 -9.97 -5.26 -3.86
C HIS A 9 -8.61 -4.60 -4.09
N VAL A 10 -7.62 -5.39 -4.53
CA VAL A 10 -6.26 -4.90 -4.79
C VAL A 10 -6.06 -4.83 -6.29
N THR A 11 -5.77 -3.63 -6.79
CA THR A 11 -5.34 -3.39 -8.17
C THR A 11 -3.87 -2.97 -8.20
N GLY A 12 -3.25 -3.04 -9.36
CA GLY A 12 -1.88 -2.58 -9.57
C GLY A 12 -1.77 -1.81 -10.88
N GLU A 13 -1.09 -0.67 -10.83
CA GLU A 13 -0.77 0.13 -12.00
C GLU A 13 0.72 0.02 -12.30
N VAL A 14 1.05 -0.08 -13.59
CA VAL A 14 2.44 -0.05 -14.02
C VAL A 14 2.85 1.41 -14.15
N VAL A 15 4.01 1.73 -13.58
CA VAL A 15 4.61 3.05 -13.70
C VAL A 15 4.85 3.42 -15.16
N ALA A 16 4.74 4.70 -15.49
CA ALA A 16 4.87 5.17 -16.87
C ALA A 16 6.20 4.72 -17.51
N PRO A 17 6.24 4.47 -18.83
CA PRO A 17 7.47 4.09 -19.52
C PRO A 17 8.63 5.06 -19.21
N GLY A 18 9.78 4.51 -18.82
CA GLY A 18 10.96 5.29 -18.43
C GLY A 18 11.05 5.63 -16.94
N MET A 19 9.99 5.43 -16.16
CA MET A 19 10.02 5.56 -14.70
C MET A 19 10.40 4.21 -14.08
N THR A 20 11.34 4.22 -13.13
CA THR A 20 11.79 3.01 -12.43
C THR A 20 11.94 3.27 -10.94
N GLY A 21 11.95 2.21 -10.15
CA GLY A 21 12.19 2.29 -8.71
C GLY A 21 11.01 2.75 -7.87
N ASP A 22 9.89 3.07 -8.52
CA ASP A 22 8.65 3.51 -7.89
C ASP A 22 7.86 2.33 -7.31
N PHE A 23 7.39 2.51 -6.09
CA PHE A 23 6.45 1.61 -5.45
C PHE A 23 5.63 2.41 -4.44
N GLU A 24 4.32 2.44 -4.65
CA GLU A 24 3.38 3.16 -3.82
C GLU A 24 2.19 2.26 -3.51
N VAL A 25 1.73 2.31 -2.26
CA VAL A 25 0.52 1.64 -1.79
C VAL A 25 -0.38 2.70 -1.22
N GLU A 26 -1.59 2.78 -1.74
CA GLU A 26 -2.59 3.75 -1.30
C GLU A 26 -3.96 3.11 -1.12
N ILE A 27 -4.80 3.78 -0.35
CA ILE A 27 -6.24 3.63 -0.47
C ILE A 27 -6.68 4.57 -1.60
N VAL A 28 -7.21 4.01 -2.67
CA VAL A 28 -7.62 4.74 -3.88
C VAL A 28 -8.40 5.99 -3.52
N GLY A 29 -7.91 7.15 -3.97
CA GLY A 29 -8.55 8.45 -3.77
C GLY A 29 -8.56 8.97 -2.33
N ARG A 30 -7.77 8.39 -1.41
CA ARG A 30 -7.75 8.81 0.01
C ARG A 30 -6.35 9.08 0.55
N LYS A 31 -5.50 8.06 0.65
CA LYS A 31 -4.25 8.17 1.40
C LYS A 31 -3.20 7.18 0.95
N VAL A 32 -1.98 7.69 0.79
CA VAL A 32 -0.77 6.90 0.63
C VAL A 32 -0.38 6.24 1.96
N LEU A 33 -0.35 4.91 1.97
CA LEU A 33 0.04 4.08 3.11
C LEU A 33 1.54 3.74 3.11
N HIS A 34 2.12 3.64 1.93
CA HIS A 34 3.54 3.39 1.73
C HIS A 34 4.00 4.02 0.41
N SER A 35 5.21 4.56 0.38
CA SER A 35 5.77 5.16 -0.84
C SER A 35 7.27 5.13 -0.78
N LYS A 36 7.89 4.49 -1.78
CA LYS A 36 9.34 4.44 -1.91
C LYS A 36 9.93 5.81 -2.25
N LYS A 37 9.17 6.64 -3.00
CA LYS A 37 9.54 8.04 -3.28
C LYS A 37 9.68 8.87 -2.01
N ASN A 38 8.81 8.63 -1.03
CA ASN A 38 8.84 9.31 0.26
C ASN A 38 9.81 8.68 1.26
N GLY A 39 10.82 7.93 0.80
CA GLY A 39 11.88 7.38 1.64
C GLY A 39 11.50 6.16 2.48
N HIS A 40 10.34 5.54 2.27
CA HIS A 40 9.93 4.36 3.04
C HIS A 40 10.66 3.07 2.64
N GLY A 41 11.37 3.08 1.50
CA GLY A 41 12.09 1.93 0.98
C GLY A 41 11.18 0.76 0.58
N PHE A 42 11.76 -0.43 0.51
CA PHE A 42 11.01 -1.67 0.22
C PHE A 42 10.16 -2.10 1.43
N VAL A 43 9.06 -2.81 1.19
CA VAL A 43 8.26 -3.46 2.24
C VAL A 43 8.90 -4.81 2.57
N ASP A 44 10.04 -4.76 3.24
CA ASP A 44 10.96 -5.88 3.51
C ASP A 44 10.95 -6.35 4.97
N SER A 45 10.00 -5.86 5.76
CA SER A 45 9.89 -6.18 7.18
C SER A 45 8.45 -6.16 7.65
N ASP A 46 8.16 -7.00 8.64
CA ASP A 46 6.83 -7.08 9.27
C ASP A 46 6.35 -5.73 9.78
N LYS A 47 7.25 -4.88 10.28
CA LYS A 47 6.90 -3.53 10.74
C LYS A 47 6.32 -2.69 9.61
N LYS A 48 6.92 -2.74 8.42
CA LYS A 48 6.45 -1.99 7.25
C LYS A 48 5.15 -2.57 6.71
N LEU A 49 5.02 -3.90 6.67
CA LEU A 49 3.78 -4.57 6.26
C LEU A 49 2.62 -4.24 7.22
N LYS A 50 2.85 -4.34 8.53
CA LYS A 50 1.86 -3.98 9.57
C LYS A 50 1.41 -2.52 9.48
N ARG A 51 2.29 -1.60 9.07
CA ARG A 51 1.93 -0.19 8.86
C ARG A 51 0.88 -0.04 7.76
N ILE A 52 1.03 -0.77 6.66
CA ILE A 52 0.06 -0.80 5.55
C ILE A 52 -1.25 -1.41 6.06
N MET A 53 -1.18 -2.59 6.69
CA MET A 53 -2.36 -3.28 7.23
C MET A 53 -3.17 -2.39 8.17
N LYS A 54 -2.52 -1.72 9.12
CA LYS A 54 -3.18 -0.77 10.04
C LYS A 54 -3.86 0.38 9.30
N GLY A 55 -3.26 0.85 8.21
CA GLY A 55 -3.87 1.87 7.34
C GLY A 55 -5.14 1.38 6.64
N ILE A 56 -5.14 0.14 6.16
CA ILE A 56 -6.32 -0.51 5.57
C ILE A 56 -7.41 -0.71 6.63
N GLU A 57 -7.07 -1.24 7.81
CA GLU A 57 -8.01 -1.46 8.93
C GLU A 57 -8.70 -0.16 9.35
N ALA A 58 -7.96 0.93 9.45
CA ALA A 58 -8.51 2.24 9.76
C ALA A 58 -9.48 2.72 8.67
N ALA A 59 -9.15 2.50 7.39
CA ALA A 59 -10.00 2.89 6.27
C ALA A 59 -11.28 2.04 6.15
N LEU A 60 -11.26 0.79 6.58
CA LEU A 60 -12.44 -0.10 6.63
C LEU A 60 -13.35 0.17 7.82
N SER A 61 -12.82 0.80 8.87
CA SER A 61 -13.57 1.15 10.09
C SER A 61 -14.13 2.58 10.06
N SER A 62 -13.96 3.29 8.94
CA SER A 62 -14.39 4.68 8.73
C SER A 62 -15.64 4.80 7.86
#